data_AF-A0A067BJN7-F1
#
_entry.id   AF-A0A067BJN7-F1
#
_cell.length_a   1.000
_cell.length_b   1.000
_cell.length_c   1.000
_cell.angle_alpha   90.00
_cell.angle_beta   90.00
_cell.angle_gamma   90.00
#
_symmetry.space_group_name_H-M   'P 1'
#
loop_
_entity.id
_entity.type
_entity.pdbx_description
1 polymer ?
#
loop_
_entity_poly.entity_id
_entity_poly.type
_entity_poly.pdbx_seq_one_letter_code
_entity_poly.pdbx_strand_id
1 'polypeptide(L)'
;MVTSAISVEFSQYCKCDSIFEAKYLRTHRSGGTKVLRCFPHCCPSHVFNSVCGTSVVARVHGPADRVQQSMTYLRFEASYERPFQVGDTLSEQTILSNLRRQTHAIGEWIASQYDVFDDKTSVRVNEFSPKATSSLGWHYRWVGGSARQQRRATHCLRAYVFERFFHHNVSMLR
;
A
#
# COMPACT_ATOMS: atom_id res chain seq x y z
N MET A 1 22.10 19.64 -8.77
CA MET A 1 22.36 18.56 -7.79
C MET A 1 21.34 17.48 -8.04
N VAL A 2 21.71 16.39 -8.70
CA VAL A 2 20.80 15.24 -8.88
C VAL A 2 20.68 14.57 -7.53
N THR A 3 19.48 14.60 -6.93
CA THR A 3 19.22 13.87 -5.69
C THR A 3 19.38 12.39 -5.98
N SER A 4 20.41 11.75 -5.42
CA SER A 4 20.64 10.30 -5.49
C SER A 4 19.58 9.48 -4.74
N ALA A 5 18.73 10.15 -3.98
CA ALA A 5 17.69 9.56 -3.16
C ALA A 5 16.44 9.25 -3.99
N ILE A 6 15.91 8.04 -3.79
CA ILE A 6 14.55 7.69 -4.21
C ILE A 6 13.57 8.39 -3.25
N SER A 7 12.49 8.93 -3.80
CA SER A 7 11.36 9.42 -3.02
C SER A 7 10.06 8.85 -3.57
N VAL A 8 9.04 8.76 -2.70
CA VAL A 8 7.72 8.26 -3.06
C VAL A 8 6.65 9.19 -2.51
N GLU A 9 5.67 9.50 -3.34
CA GLU A 9 4.50 10.28 -2.95
C GLU A 9 3.22 9.56 -3.38
N PHE A 10 2.15 9.78 -2.63
CA PHE A 10 0.82 9.38 -3.08
C PHE A 10 0.27 10.46 -4.02
N SER A 11 -0.26 10.04 -5.17
CA SER A 11 -0.82 10.94 -6.17
C SER A 11 -2.34 10.92 -6.14
N GLN A 12 -2.92 12.11 -6.23
CA GLN A 12 -4.35 12.29 -6.31
C GLN A 12 -4.82 12.32 -7.77
N TYR A 13 -5.98 11.72 -8.06
CA TYR A 13 -6.61 11.73 -9.39
C TYR A 13 -7.95 12.51 -9.41
N CYS A 14 -8.37 13.04 -8.27
CA CYS A 14 -9.62 13.78 -8.10
C CYS A 14 -9.34 15.20 -7.59
N LYS A 15 -10.39 16.04 -7.57
CA LYS A 15 -10.32 17.45 -7.12
C LYS A 15 -10.57 17.65 -5.62
N CYS A 16 -10.56 16.59 -4.81
CA CYS A 16 -10.71 16.70 -3.36
C CYS A 16 -9.49 17.43 -2.74
N ASP A 17 -9.61 17.93 -1.52
CA ASP A 17 -8.48 18.63 -0.88
C ASP A 17 -7.42 17.67 -0.30
N SER A 18 -7.77 16.40 -0.09
CA SER A 18 -6.88 15.37 0.44
C SER A 18 -7.09 14.02 -0.24
N ILE A 19 -5.99 13.26 -0.40
CA ILE A 19 -6.02 11.87 -0.84
C ILE A 19 -6.60 10.98 0.27
N PHE A 20 -6.30 11.28 1.54
CA PHE A 20 -6.67 10.44 2.67
C PHE A 20 -7.54 11.19 3.67
N GLU A 21 -8.64 10.56 4.06
CA GLU A 21 -9.46 11.05 5.17
C GLU A 21 -8.97 10.50 6.51
N ALA A 22 -8.97 11.35 7.53
CA ALA A 22 -8.59 10.94 8.89
C ALA A 22 -9.56 9.92 9.51
N LYS A 23 -10.79 9.85 8.97
CA LYS A 23 -11.83 8.93 9.42
C LYS A 23 -12.32 8.09 8.24
N TYR A 24 -12.57 6.81 8.51
CA TYR A 24 -13.17 5.90 7.53
C TYR A 24 -14.25 5.04 8.18
N LEU A 25 -15.25 4.65 7.39
CA LEU A 25 -16.18 3.60 7.77
C LEU A 25 -15.59 2.24 7.47
N ARG A 26 -15.85 1.28 8.36
CA ARG A 26 -15.48 -0.13 8.18
C ARG A 26 -16.69 -1.03 8.38
N THR A 27 -16.64 -2.21 7.76
CA THR A 27 -17.66 -3.25 7.93
C THR A 27 -16.99 -4.58 8.28
N HIS A 28 -17.69 -5.40 9.04
CA HIS A 28 -17.28 -6.76 9.37
C HIS A 28 -17.73 -7.71 8.24
N ARG A 29 -16.83 -8.60 7.81
CA ARG A 29 -17.14 -9.72 6.92
C ARG A 29 -17.06 -11.04 7.68
N SER A 30 -17.53 -12.11 7.05
CA SER A 30 -17.36 -13.48 7.55
C SER A 30 -15.87 -13.76 7.86
N GLY A 31 -15.62 -14.57 8.89
CA GLY A 31 -14.26 -14.85 9.36
C GLY A 31 -13.62 -13.72 10.19
N GLY A 32 -14.39 -12.72 10.63
CA GLY A 32 -13.90 -11.65 11.53
C GLY A 32 -13.11 -10.53 10.82
N THR A 33 -12.87 -10.67 9.52
CA THR A 33 -12.14 -9.71 8.68
C THR A 33 -12.86 -8.35 8.60
N LYS A 34 -12.07 -7.29 8.46
CA LYS A 34 -12.56 -5.91 8.35
C LYS A 34 -12.29 -5.35 6.95
N VAL A 35 -13.28 -4.68 6.38
CA VAL A 35 -13.17 -3.94 5.11
C VAL A 35 -13.28 -2.44 5.39
N LEU A 36 -12.37 -1.64 4.85
CA LEU A 36 -12.42 -0.18 4.83
C LEU A 36 -13.28 0.27 3.65
N ARG A 37 -14.46 0.84 3.93
CA ARG A 37 -15.41 1.26 2.89
C ARG A 37 -15.06 2.61 2.30
N CYS A 38 -14.62 3.54 3.13
CA CYS A 38 -14.38 4.94 2.77
C CYS A 38 -12.91 5.24 2.47
N PHE A 39 -12.05 4.23 2.38
CA PHE A 39 -10.63 4.42 2.11
C PHE A 39 -10.35 4.42 0.60
N PRO A 40 -9.44 5.27 0.09
CA PRO A 40 -8.69 6.31 0.82
C PRO A 40 -9.54 7.53 1.20
N HIS A 41 -10.57 7.84 0.43
CA HIS A 41 -11.63 8.80 0.76
C HIS A 41 -12.93 8.46 -0.02
N CYS A 42 -14.00 9.23 0.20
CA CYS A 42 -15.23 9.12 -0.59
C CYS A 42 -15.23 10.19 -1.69
N CYS A 43 -15.05 9.79 -2.95
CA CYS A 43 -15.14 10.70 -4.09
C CYS A 43 -15.88 10.03 -5.26
N PRO A 44 -16.74 10.76 -6.00
CA PRO A 44 -17.18 12.15 -5.75
C PRO A 44 -18.18 12.27 -4.58
N SER A 45 -18.78 11.17 -4.15
CA SER A 45 -19.71 11.13 -3.02
C SER A 45 -19.65 9.78 -2.29
N HIS A 46 -20.07 9.75 -1.03
CA HIS A 46 -20.14 8.50 -0.26
C HIS A 46 -21.23 7.55 -0.80
N VAL A 47 -20.93 6.25 -0.78
CA VAL A 47 -21.90 5.19 -1.14
C VAL A 47 -22.27 4.39 0.11
N PHE A 48 -23.50 4.60 0.61
CA PHE A 48 -23.96 4.10 1.91
C PHE A 48 -23.93 2.58 2.07
N ASN A 49 -24.30 1.82 1.02
CA ASN A 49 -24.44 0.37 1.08
C ASN A 49 -23.33 -0.39 0.33
N SER A 50 -22.22 0.30 0.00
CA SER A 50 -21.10 -0.31 -0.73
C SER A 50 -19.75 0.23 -0.23
N VAL A 51 -18.69 -0.12 -0.95
CA VAL A 51 -17.32 0.35 -0.76
C VAL A 51 -17.07 1.48 -1.76
N CYS A 52 -16.67 2.65 -1.28
CA CYS A 52 -16.20 3.76 -2.12
C CYS A 52 -14.93 3.33 -2.87
N GLY A 53 -13.95 2.83 -2.11
CA GLY A 53 -12.88 1.95 -2.58
C GLY A 53 -12.20 2.39 -3.87
N THR A 54 -11.73 3.63 -3.92
CA THR A 54 -10.93 4.11 -5.05
C THR A 54 -9.51 3.56 -4.97
N SER A 55 -8.84 3.54 -6.12
CA SER A 55 -7.42 3.20 -6.18
C SER A 55 -6.57 4.23 -5.45
N VAL A 56 -5.42 3.78 -4.96
CA VAL A 56 -4.33 4.62 -4.48
C VAL A 56 -3.20 4.52 -5.48
N VAL A 57 -2.53 5.63 -5.77
CA VAL A 57 -1.35 5.62 -6.65
C VAL A 57 -0.14 6.15 -5.91
N ALA A 58 0.97 5.45 -6.07
CA ALA A 58 2.28 5.93 -5.66
C ALA A 58 3.10 6.33 -6.89
N ARG A 59 3.75 7.50 -6.82
CA ARG A 59 4.75 7.95 -7.81
C ARG A 59 6.12 7.88 -7.17
N VAL A 60 7.03 7.17 -7.82
CA VAL A 60 8.41 7.00 -7.37
C VAL A 60 9.31 7.85 -8.25
N HIS A 61 10.10 8.70 -7.60
CA HIS A 61 11.02 9.65 -8.23
C HIS A 61 12.46 9.35 -7.80
N GLY A 62 13.43 9.67 -8.65
CA GLY A 62 14.85 9.46 -8.36
C GLY A 62 15.67 9.23 -9.64
N PRO A 63 16.91 8.73 -9.50
CA PRO A 63 17.73 8.33 -10.65
C PRO A 63 17.02 7.27 -11.50
N ALA A 64 17.00 7.46 -12.82
CA ALA A 64 16.24 6.64 -13.76
C ALA A 64 16.55 5.14 -13.64
N ASP A 65 17.83 4.78 -13.57
CA ASP A 65 18.33 3.41 -13.42
C ASP A 65 17.78 2.73 -12.15
N ARG A 66 17.76 3.46 -11.03
CA ARG A 66 17.25 2.97 -9.75
C ARG A 66 15.73 2.85 -9.74
N VAL A 67 15.03 3.87 -10.23
CA VAL A 67 13.57 3.92 -10.28
C VAL A 67 13.02 2.83 -11.22
N GLN A 68 13.64 2.64 -12.38
CA GLN A 68 13.26 1.62 -13.35
C GLN A 68 13.42 0.18 -12.82
N GLN A 69 14.32 -0.05 -11.86
CA GLN A 69 14.53 -1.36 -11.23
C GLN A 69 13.82 -1.51 -9.88
N SER A 70 13.21 -0.43 -9.37
CA SER A 70 12.53 -0.43 -8.09
C SER A 70 11.21 -1.22 -8.10
N MET A 71 10.74 -1.64 -6.93
CA MET A 71 9.42 -2.26 -6.76
C MET A 71 8.69 -1.54 -5.65
N THR A 72 7.39 -1.30 -5.84
CA THR A 72 6.57 -0.62 -4.81
C THR A 72 5.52 -1.57 -4.25
N TYR A 73 5.45 -1.66 -2.93
CA TYR A 73 4.38 -2.36 -2.23
C TYR A 73 3.70 -1.42 -1.25
N LEU A 74 2.40 -1.59 -1.06
CA LEU A 74 1.69 -0.97 0.06
C LEU A 74 1.55 -1.94 1.22
N ARG A 75 1.55 -1.38 2.42
CA ARG A 75 1.26 -2.10 3.67
C ARG A 75 0.44 -1.22 4.61
N PHE A 76 -0.61 -1.80 5.18
CA PHE A 76 -1.30 -1.16 6.30
C PHE A 76 -0.57 -1.50 7.59
N GLU A 77 -0.26 -0.47 8.37
CA GLU A 77 0.44 -0.56 9.66
C GLU A 77 -0.36 0.16 10.74
N ALA A 78 -0.25 -0.29 11.98
CA ALA A 78 -0.73 0.49 13.11
C ALA A 78 0.29 1.58 13.45
N SER A 79 -0.17 2.72 13.95
CA SER A 79 0.69 3.87 14.23
C SER A 79 1.82 3.61 15.23
N TYR A 80 1.70 2.58 16.06
CA TYR A 80 2.71 2.17 17.03
C TYR A 80 3.72 1.15 16.48
N GLU A 81 3.49 0.59 15.29
CA GLU A 81 4.42 -0.33 14.66
C GLU A 81 5.62 0.47 14.11
N ARG A 82 6.84 -0.07 14.28
CA ARG A 82 8.03 0.52 13.70
C ARG A 82 8.03 0.28 12.19
N PRO A 83 8.01 1.32 11.35
CA PRO A 83 8.15 1.14 9.91
C PRO A 83 9.57 0.74 9.54
N PHE A 84 9.71 0.03 8.42
CA PHE A 84 11.02 -0.18 7.82
C PHE A 84 11.67 1.17 7.49
N GLN A 85 12.96 1.26 7.76
CA GLN A 85 13.78 2.43 7.46
C GLN A 85 14.53 2.21 6.14
N VAL A 86 14.93 3.31 5.51
CA VAL A 86 15.78 3.23 4.31
C VAL A 86 17.07 2.48 4.66
N GLY A 87 17.38 1.44 3.89
CA GLY A 87 18.55 0.58 4.10
C GLY A 87 18.27 -0.68 4.93
N ASP A 88 17.08 -0.83 5.52
CA ASP A 88 16.65 -2.11 6.08
C ASP A 88 16.60 -3.16 4.96
N THR A 89 17.06 -4.38 5.24
CA THR A 89 17.01 -5.47 4.27
C THR A 89 16.06 -6.56 4.72
N LEU A 90 15.38 -7.19 3.77
CA LEU A 90 14.50 -8.35 4.03
C LEU A 90 14.54 -9.33 2.87
N SER A 91 14.23 -10.60 3.16
CA SER A 91 14.05 -11.59 2.11
C SER A 91 12.83 -11.23 1.26
N GLU A 92 12.97 -11.33 -0.05
CA GLU A 92 11.82 -11.15 -0.95
C GLU A 92 10.69 -12.15 -0.62
N GLN A 93 11.04 -13.34 -0.14
CA GLN A 93 10.07 -14.36 0.23
C GLN A 93 9.14 -13.92 1.38
N THR A 94 9.60 -13.03 2.28
CA THR A 94 8.77 -12.44 3.33
C THR A 94 7.62 -11.61 2.75
N ILE A 95 7.86 -10.92 1.62
CA ILE A 95 6.80 -10.19 0.92
C ILE A 95 5.92 -11.16 0.15
N LEU A 96 6.51 -12.03 -0.67
CA LEU A 96 5.77 -12.90 -1.59
C LEU A 96 4.86 -13.90 -0.88
N SER A 97 5.29 -14.47 0.24
CA SER A 97 4.49 -15.41 1.04
C SER A 97 3.28 -14.77 1.73
N ASN A 98 3.34 -13.45 1.97
CA ASN A 98 2.28 -12.68 2.63
C ASN A 98 1.71 -11.59 1.70
N LEU A 99 1.75 -11.85 0.40
CA LEU A 99 1.16 -10.97 -0.61
C LEU A 99 -0.35 -11.19 -0.64
N ARG A 100 -1.08 -10.09 -0.74
CA ARG A 100 -2.54 -10.11 -0.89
C ARG A 100 -2.94 -10.65 -2.25
N ARG A 101 -3.79 -11.68 -2.23
CA ARG A 101 -4.33 -12.36 -3.42
C ARG A 101 -5.75 -12.82 -3.12
N GLN A 102 -6.47 -13.29 -4.13
CA GLN A 102 -7.85 -13.77 -3.97
C GLN A 102 -7.98 -14.88 -2.91
N THR A 103 -6.99 -15.79 -2.85
CA THR A 103 -6.91 -16.88 -1.86
C THR A 103 -6.34 -16.44 -0.51
N HIS A 104 -5.82 -15.22 -0.40
CA HIS A 104 -5.21 -14.67 0.81
C HIS A 104 -5.53 -13.17 0.96
N ALA A 105 -6.81 -12.85 1.15
CA ALA A 105 -7.31 -11.48 1.15
C ALA A 105 -6.79 -10.61 2.31
N ILE A 106 -6.28 -11.23 3.38
CA ILE A 106 -5.70 -10.55 4.56
C ILE A 106 -4.18 -10.41 4.48
N GLY A 107 -3.57 -10.73 3.33
CA GLY A 107 -2.13 -10.56 3.12
C GLY A 107 -1.66 -9.15 3.49
N GLU A 108 -0.49 -9.09 4.11
CA GLU A 108 0.14 -7.86 4.60
C GLU A 108 0.56 -6.92 3.48
N TRP A 109 1.11 -7.49 2.42
CA TRP A 109 1.68 -6.73 1.32
C TRP A 109 0.69 -6.63 0.16
N ILE A 110 0.60 -5.45 -0.43
CA ILE A 110 -0.29 -5.16 -1.55
C ILE A 110 0.60 -4.77 -2.72
N ALA A 111 0.58 -5.58 -3.78
CA ALA A 111 1.23 -5.25 -5.05
C ALA A 111 0.35 -4.33 -5.89
N SER A 112 0.99 -3.53 -6.74
CA SER A 112 0.32 -2.73 -7.74
C SER A 112 -0.27 -3.62 -8.84
N GLN A 113 -1.37 -3.19 -9.44
CA GLN A 113 -1.95 -3.84 -10.62
C GLN A 113 -1.56 -3.13 -11.92
N TYR A 114 -1.14 -1.88 -11.79
CA TYR A 114 -0.53 -1.12 -12.87
C TYR A 114 0.80 -0.57 -12.36
N ASP A 115 1.86 -0.81 -13.12
CA ASP A 115 3.23 -0.40 -12.79
C ASP A 115 3.95 -0.02 -14.09
N VAL A 116 4.20 1.27 -14.27
CA VAL A 116 4.80 1.81 -15.49
C VAL A 116 5.88 2.82 -15.15
N PHE A 117 7.04 2.66 -15.79
CA PHE A 117 8.12 3.65 -15.78
C PHE A 117 7.99 4.58 -16.99
N ASP A 118 7.98 5.89 -16.75
CA ASP A 118 8.01 6.92 -17.77
C ASP A 118 9.45 7.41 -17.97
N ASP A 119 10.06 6.96 -19.08
CA ASP A 119 11.44 7.32 -19.46
C ASP A 119 11.66 8.85 -19.58
N LYS A 120 10.61 9.60 -19.96
CA LYS A 120 10.74 11.06 -20.18
C LYS A 120 10.83 11.82 -18.87
N THR A 121 10.09 11.36 -17.86
CA THR A 121 10.04 12.01 -16.54
C THR A 121 10.89 11.31 -15.49
N SER A 122 11.41 10.11 -15.79
CA SER A 122 12.10 9.23 -14.83
C SER A 122 11.24 8.93 -13.60
N VAL A 123 9.93 8.80 -13.80
CA VAL A 123 8.96 8.50 -12.73
C VAL A 123 8.35 7.13 -12.95
N ARG A 124 8.27 6.32 -11.89
CA ARG A 124 7.51 5.07 -11.90
C ARG A 124 6.17 5.27 -11.21
N VAL A 125 5.09 4.97 -11.91
CA VAL A 125 3.70 5.13 -11.44
C VAL A 125 3.12 3.77 -11.11
N ASN A 126 2.69 3.60 -9.87
CA ASN A 126 2.14 2.36 -9.33
C ASN A 126 0.69 2.58 -8.87
N GLU A 127 -0.28 1.91 -9.49
CA GLU A 127 -1.69 1.93 -9.04
C GLU A 127 -2.04 0.68 -8.25
N PHE A 128 -2.69 0.91 -7.11
CA PHE A 128 -3.19 -0.11 -6.19
C PHE A 128 -4.71 0.04 -6.06
N SER A 129 -5.44 -0.94 -6.57
CA SER A 129 -6.89 -0.98 -6.61
C SER A 129 -7.43 -2.04 -5.66
N PRO A 130 -8.38 -1.69 -4.78
CA PRO A 130 -9.04 -2.68 -3.93
C PRO A 130 -9.99 -3.58 -4.72
N LYS A 131 -10.37 -3.22 -5.96
CA LYS A 131 -11.35 -3.96 -6.76
C LYS A 131 -10.72 -5.09 -7.57
N ALA A 132 -9.41 -4.99 -7.84
CA ALA A 132 -8.70 -5.94 -8.69
C ALA A 132 -8.45 -7.31 -8.03
N THR A 133 -8.54 -7.41 -6.69
CA THR A 133 -8.18 -8.62 -5.94
C THR A 133 -9.38 -9.46 -5.48
N SER A 134 -10.56 -9.31 -6.13
CA SER A 134 -11.86 -9.94 -5.83
C SER A 134 -12.42 -9.72 -4.41
N SER A 135 -11.59 -9.27 -3.47
CA SER A 135 -12.00 -8.70 -2.21
C SER A 135 -12.65 -7.34 -2.49
N LEU A 136 -13.97 -7.24 -2.43
CA LEU A 136 -14.68 -5.97 -2.56
C LEU A 136 -14.25 -4.99 -1.44
N GLY A 137 -13.15 -4.25 -1.65
CA GLY A 137 -12.66 -3.19 -0.78
C GLY A 137 -11.27 -3.41 -0.17
N TRP A 138 -10.77 -2.35 0.48
CA TRP A 138 -9.50 -2.38 1.20
C TRP A 138 -9.65 -3.16 2.50
N HIS A 139 -8.65 -3.97 2.85
CA HIS A 139 -8.60 -4.67 4.13
C HIS A 139 -7.36 -4.26 4.90
N TYR A 140 -7.48 -4.21 6.22
CA TYR A 140 -6.36 -4.01 7.12
C TYR A 140 -6.32 -5.23 8.05
N ARG A 141 -5.14 -5.84 8.20
CA ARG A 141 -4.87 -7.17 8.80
C ARG A 141 -5.51 -7.46 10.17
N TRP A 142 -5.95 -6.44 10.89
CA TRP A 142 -6.46 -6.57 12.24
C TRP A 142 -7.86 -7.21 12.26
N VAL A 143 -7.89 -8.45 12.74
CA VAL A 143 -9.11 -9.11 13.21
C VAL A 143 -9.50 -8.48 14.55
N GLY A 144 -10.80 -8.40 14.84
CA GLY A 144 -11.27 -7.70 16.05
C GLY A 144 -10.64 -8.24 17.34
N GLY A 145 -10.03 -7.36 18.12
CA GLY A 145 -9.46 -7.65 19.44
C GLY A 145 -9.94 -6.64 20.49
N SER A 146 -10.06 -7.08 21.74
CA SER A 146 -10.56 -6.26 22.86
C SER A 146 -9.51 -5.29 23.44
N ALA A 147 -8.23 -5.48 23.06
CA ALA A 147 -7.11 -4.71 23.58
C ALA A 147 -7.27 -3.21 23.35
N ARG A 148 -7.16 -2.42 24.43
CA ARG A 148 -7.35 -0.95 24.42
C ARG A 148 -6.40 -0.24 23.45
N GLN A 149 -5.17 -0.73 23.32
CA GLN A 149 -4.17 -0.20 22.39
C GLN A 149 -4.60 -0.37 20.93
N GLN A 150 -5.08 -1.55 20.54
CA GLN A 150 -5.58 -1.83 19.19
C GLN A 150 -6.81 -0.97 18.82
N ARG A 151 -7.67 -0.66 19.80
CA ARG A 151 -8.87 0.18 19.56
C ARG A 151 -8.56 1.67 19.38
N ARG A 152 -7.42 2.14 19.87
CA ARG A 152 -7.03 3.57 19.83
C ARG A 152 -5.96 3.88 18.79
N ALA A 153 -5.28 2.87 18.25
CA ALA A 153 -4.28 3.07 17.23
C ALA A 153 -4.91 3.57 15.93
N THR A 154 -4.28 4.57 15.32
CA THR A 154 -4.59 4.95 13.95
C THR A 154 -3.93 3.94 13.00
N HIS A 155 -4.55 3.72 11.86
CA HIS A 155 -3.98 2.85 10.83
C HIS A 155 -3.37 3.75 9.75
N CYS A 156 -2.15 3.43 9.36
CA CYS A 156 -1.38 4.14 8.36
C CYS A 156 -1.24 3.23 7.13
N LEU A 157 -1.48 3.77 5.95
CA LEU A 157 -1.04 3.14 4.71
C LEU A 157 0.38 3.63 4.43
N ARG A 158 1.31 2.72 4.18
CA ARG A 158 2.67 3.05 3.78
C ARG A 158 3.00 2.47 2.42
N ALA A 159 3.72 3.24 1.62
CA ALA A 159 4.37 2.77 0.42
C ALA A 159 5.84 2.49 0.74
N TYR A 160 6.29 1.28 0.42
CA TYR A 160 7.68 0.89 0.50
C TYR A 160 8.21 0.67 -0.91
N VAL A 161 9.33 1.32 -1.21
CA VAL A 161 10.05 1.17 -2.48
C VAL A 161 11.31 0.38 -2.22
N PHE A 162 11.47 -0.73 -2.94
CA PHE A 162 12.58 -1.65 -2.76
C PHE A 162 13.44 -1.76 -4.01
N GLU A 163 14.74 -2.00 -3.80
CA GLU A 163 15.65 -2.50 -4.83
C GLU A 163 15.93 -3.99 -4.58
N ARG A 164 15.87 -4.80 -5.64
CA ARG A 164 16.26 -6.22 -5.55
C ARG A 164 17.77 -6.36 -5.61
N PHE A 165 18.32 -7.21 -4.76
CA PHE A 165 19.69 -7.69 -4.86
C PHE A 165 19.76 -9.17 -4.49
N PHE A 166 20.90 -9.80 -4.73
CA PHE A 166 21.11 -11.21 -4.40
C PHE A 166 22.20 -11.34 -3.32
N HIS A 167 21.90 -12.13 -2.30
CA HIS A 167 22.86 -12.50 -1.25
C HIS A 167 22.93 -14.02 -1.16
N HIS A 168 24.09 -14.61 -1.48
CA HIS A 168 24.27 -16.07 -1.54
C HIS A 168 23.19 -16.77 -2.40
N ASN A 169 22.87 -16.22 -3.58
CA ASN A 169 21.81 -16.67 -4.49
C ASN A 169 20.37 -16.57 -3.95
N VAL A 170 20.17 -15.93 -2.80
CA VAL A 170 18.84 -15.63 -2.25
C VAL A 170 18.43 -14.23 -2.68
N SER A 171 17.21 -14.08 -3.18
CA SER A 171 16.64 -12.77 -3.53
C SER A 171 16.29 -11.97 -2.28
N MET A 172 16.86 -10.76 -2.20
CA MET A 172 16.73 -9.84 -1.09
C MET A 172 16.23 -8.48 -1.59
N LEU A 173 15.60 -7.74 -0.68
CA LEU A 173 15.07 -6.40 -0.90
C LEU A 173 15.74 -5.44 0.08
N ARG A 174 16.04 -4.22 -0.38
CA ARG A 174 16.53 -3.10 0.43
C ARG A 174 15.79 -1.82 0.10
#